data_AF-A0A9J6D9I5-F1
#
_entry.id   AF-A0A9J6D9I5-F1
#
_cell.length_a   1.000
_cell.length_b   1.000
_cell.length_c   1.000
_cell.angle_alpha   90.00
_cell.angle_beta   90.00
_cell.angle_gamma   90.00
#
_symmetry.space_group_name_H-M   'P 1'
#
loop_
_entity.id
_entity.type
_entity.pdbx_description
1 polymer ?
#
loop_
_entity_poly.entity_id
_entity_poly.type
_entity_poly.pdbx_seq_one_letter_code
_entity_poly.pdbx_strand_id
1 'polypeptide(L)'
;MERIGRPRATTEEEDHLIMAAIVAGPFQSAEDIREALSLTASSETLRRLSELDLHSFVAAQKSCLSNSQLQERLMFATAMKDWTTYKWGNVIFSDQSTFPTRWD
;
A
#
# COMPACT_ATOMS: atom_id res chain seq x y z
N MET A 1 -16.30 -37.52 -12.39
CA MET A 1 -14.85 -37.49 -12.17
C MET A 1 -14.51 -36.07 -11.77
N GLU A 2 -14.23 -35.83 -10.48
CA GLU A 2 -13.82 -34.51 -10.01
C GLU A 2 -12.55 -34.09 -10.76
N ARG A 3 -12.53 -32.85 -11.25
CA ARG A 3 -11.32 -32.26 -11.83
C ARG A 3 -10.39 -31.91 -10.68
N ILE A 4 -9.40 -32.76 -10.43
CA ILE A 4 -8.31 -32.45 -9.50
C ILE A 4 -7.42 -31.43 -10.20
N GLY A 5 -7.37 -30.21 -9.66
CA GLY A 5 -6.56 -29.11 -10.19
C GLY A 5 -5.06 -29.36 -10.07
N ARG A 6 -4.26 -28.35 -10.45
CA ARG A 6 -2.81 -28.40 -10.23
C ARG A 6 -2.52 -28.45 -8.72
N PRO A 7 -1.62 -29.34 -8.25
CA PRO A 7 -1.25 -29.38 -6.84
C PRO A 7 -0.55 -28.09 -6.42
N ARG A 8 -0.72 -27.70 -5.15
CA ARG A 8 -0.11 -26.51 -4.55
C ARG A 8 1.42 -26.67 -4.57
N ALA A 9 2.12 -25.58 -4.89
CA ALA A 9 3.58 -25.56 -4.96
C ALA A 9 4.24 -25.09 -3.65
N THR A 10 3.46 -24.47 -2.75
CA THR A 10 3.90 -24.02 -1.42
C THR A 10 3.16 -24.78 -0.33
N THR A 11 3.80 -24.87 0.83
CA THR A 11 3.22 -25.35 2.09
C THR A 11 2.61 -24.19 2.88
N GLU A 12 1.75 -24.51 3.86
CA GLU A 12 1.15 -23.50 4.74
C GLU A 12 2.21 -22.71 5.53
N GLU A 13 3.29 -23.38 5.94
CA GLU A 13 4.41 -22.73 6.64
C GLU A 13 5.16 -21.74 5.73
N GLU A 14 5.45 -22.14 4.48
CA GLU A 14 6.05 -21.23 3.49
C GLU A 14 5.14 -20.02 3.22
N ASP A 15 3.83 -20.24 3.11
CA ASP A 15 2.83 -19.18 2.92
C ASP A 15 2.82 -18.16 4.08
N HIS A 16 2.95 -18.64 5.33
CA HIS A 16 3.10 -17.76 6.49
C HIS A 16 4.41 -16.97 6.46
N LEU A 17 5.52 -17.60 6.05
CA LEU A 17 6.81 -16.92 5.91
C LEU A 17 6.78 -15.86 4.81
N ILE A 18 6.11 -16.13 3.69
CA ILE A 18 5.90 -15.17 2.60
C ILE A 18 5.13 -13.95 3.12
N MET A 19 4.02 -14.16 3.85
CA MET A 19 3.28 -13.03 4.43
C MET A 19 4.13 -12.21 5.41
N ALA A 20 4.90 -12.87 6.28
CA ALA A 20 5.76 -12.18 7.23
C ALA A 20 6.84 -11.34 6.51
N ALA A 21 7.42 -11.86 5.43
CA ALA A 21 8.40 -11.14 4.62
C ALA A 21 7.78 -9.91 3.96
N ILE A 22 6.58 -10.01 3.40
CA ILE A 22 5.88 -8.88 2.76
C ILE A 22 5.52 -7.80 3.78
N VAL A 23 5.05 -8.19 4.96
CA VAL A 23 4.73 -7.22 6.04
C VAL A 23 5.99 -6.50 6.51
N ALA A 24 7.12 -7.20 6.63
CA ALA A 24 8.39 -6.60 7.01
C ALA A 24 8.99 -5.71 5.90
N GLY A 25 8.82 -6.10 4.64
CA GLY A 25 9.41 -5.46 3.47
C GLY A 25 8.42 -5.32 2.30
N PRO A 26 7.47 -4.37 2.37
CA PRO A 26 6.39 -4.27 1.37
C PRO A 26 6.85 -3.89 -0.05
N PHE A 27 8.11 -3.49 -0.22
CA PHE A 27 8.72 -3.13 -1.49
C PHE A 27 9.64 -4.20 -2.06
N GLN A 28 9.79 -5.34 -1.38
CA GLN A 28 10.58 -6.46 -1.89
C GLN A 28 9.91 -7.07 -3.12
N SER A 29 10.71 -7.47 -4.10
CA SER A 29 10.17 -8.19 -5.25
C SER A 29 9.84 -9.63 -4.88
N ALA A 30 8.95 -10.26 -5.65
CA ALA A 30 8.66 -11.68 -5.49
C ALA A 30 9.91 -12.56 -5.67
N GLU A 31 10.88 -12.11 -6.45
CA GLU A 31 12.15 -12.82 -6.66
C GLU A 31 13.05 -12.73 -5.42
N ASP A 32 13.14 -11.54 -4.80
CA ASP A 32 13.91 -11.34 -3.57
C ASP A 32 13.35 -12.19 -2.42
N ILE A 33 12.02 -12.23 -2.29
CA ILE A 33 11.34 -13.04 -1.27
C ILE A 33 11.58 -14.54 -1.53
N ARG A 34 11.51 -14.97 -2.80
CA ARG A 34 11.80 -16.34 -3.20
C ARG A 34 13.22 -16.76 -2.82
N GLU A 35 14.20 -15.91 -3.10
CA GLU A 35 15.61 -16.16 -2.79
C GLU A 35 15.85 -16.16 -1.27
N ALA A 36 15.32 -15.16 -0.56
CA ALA A 36 15.48 -15.05 0.90
C ALA A 36 14.90 -16.26 1.66
N LEU A 37 13.78 -16.80 1.19
CA LEU A 37 13.12 -17.97 1.78
C LEU A 37 13.57 -19.30 1.14
N SER A 38 14.50 -19.26 0.16
CA SER A 38 14.98 -20.43 -0.59
C SER A 38 13.85 -21.32 -1.14
N LEU A 39 12.78 -20.68 -1.62
CA LEU A 39 11.58 -21.38 -2.07
C LEU A 39 11.81 -22.10 -3.39
N THR A 40 11.27 -23.33 -3.47
CA THR A 40 11.26 -24.10 -4.73
C THR A 40 10.20 -23.56 -5.70
N ALA A 41 9.14 -22.92 -5.18
CA ALA A 41 8.10 -22.30 -5.98
C ALA A 41 8.64 -21.13 -6.83
N SER A 42 8.11 -20.97 -8.04
CA SER A 42 8.48 -19.86 -8.91
C SER A 42 7.95 -18.52 -8.36
N SER A 43 8.60 -17.41 -8.70
CA SER A 43 8.12 -16.06 -8.33
C SER A 43 6.73 -15.75 -8.90
N GLU A 44 6.36 -16.35 -10.03
CA GLU A 44 5.01 -16.28 -10.59
C GLU A 44 3.95 -16.93 -9.68
N THR A 45 4.34 -17.95 -8.91
CA THR A 45 3.46 -18.59 -7.92
C THR A 45 3.20 -17.64 -6.75
N LEU A 46 4.25 -16.94 -6.29
CA LEU A 46 4.15 -15.93 -5.23
C LEU A 46 3.25 -14.76 -5.64
N ARG A 47 3.36 -14.28 -6.90
CA ARG A 47 2.54 -13.17 -7.42
C ARG A 47 1.06 -13.52 -7.57
N ARG A 48 0.72 -14.81 -7.67
CA ARG A 48 -0.65 -15.31 -7.88
C ARG A 48 -1.30 -15.81 -6.60
N LEU A 49 -0.67 -15.59 -5.45
CA LEU A 49 -1.14 -16.06 -4.15
C LEU A 49 -2.32 -15.20 -3.64
N SER A 50 -3.41 -15.15 -4.42
CA SER A 50 -4.64 -14.41 -4.09
C SER A 50 -5.36 -14.98 -2.88
N GLU A 51 -5.09 -16.24 -2.52
CA GLU A 51 -5.62 -16.90 -1.32
C GLU A 51 -5.17 -16.23 -0.02
N LEU A 52 -4.01 -15.55 -0.03
CA LEU A 52 -3.49 -14.80 1.11
C LEU A 52 -3.77 -13.29 1.02
N ASP A 53 -4.65 -12.85 0.11
CA ASP A 53 -4.96 -11.43 -0.15
C ASP A 53 -3.72 -10.59 -0.49
N LEU A 54 -2.70 -11.24 -1.06
CA LEU A 54 -1.45 -10.60 -1.42
C LEU A 54 -1.56 -9.95 -2.80
N HIS A 55 -1.66 -8.63 -2.79
CA HIS A 55 -1.77 -7.82 -4.00
C HIS A 55 -0.62 -6.82 -4.10
N SER A 56 -0.06 -6.71 -5.31
CA SER A 56 0.93 -5.69 -5.62
C SER A 56 0.24 -4.36 -5.88
N PHE A 57 0.56 -3.34 -5.09
CA PHE A 57 0.10 -1.96 -5.30
C PHE A 57 1.28 -1.04 -5.53
N VAL A 58 1.07 0.02 -6.33
CA VAL A 58 2.02 1.12 -6.43
C VAL A 58 1.76 2.05 -5.24
N ALA A 59 2.80 2.29 -4.43
CA ALA A 59 2.67 3.20 -3.30
C ALA A 59 2.38 4.64 -3.77
N ALA A 60 1.44 5.31 -3.08
CA ALA A 60 1.11 6.69 -3.38
C ALA A 60 2.31 7.62 -3.14
N GLN A 61 2.60 8.49 -4.10
CA GLN A 61 3.57 9.56 -3.93
C GLN A 61 3.00 10.60 -2.96
N LYS A 62 3.73 10.88 -1.89
CA LYS A 62 3.36 11.88 -0.87
C LYS A 62 4.49 12.87 -0.74
N SER A 63 4.15 14.13 -0.45
CA SER A 63 5.16 15.12 -0.09
C SER A 63 5.89 14.67 1.18
N CYS A 64 7.21 14.85 1.20
CA CYS A 64 8.00 14.61 2.40
C CYS A 64 7.67 15.72 3.41
N LEU A 65 7.24 15.34 4.61
CA LEU A 65 6.87 16.28 5.66
C LEU A 65 7.93 16.30 6.74
N SER A 66 8.26 17.49 7.22
CA SER A 66 9.07 17.66 8.42
C SER A 66 8.27 17.32 9.68
N ASN A 67 8.96 17.06 10.78
CA ASN A 67 8.31 16.81 12.07
C ASN A 67 7.43 17.99 12.54
N SER A 68 7.82 19.24 12.24
CA SER A 68 7.00 20.42 12.53
C SER A 68 5.69 20.40 11.73
N GLN A 69 5.78 20.13 10.42
CA GLN A 69 4.61 20.06 9.55
C GLN A 69 3.66 18.94 9.96
N LEU A 70 4.19 17.79 10.37
CA LEU A 70 3.36 16.70 10.91
C LEU A 70 2.61 17.14 12.17
N GLN A 71 3.29 17.81 13.09
CA GLN A 71 2.69 18.30 14.33
C GLN A 71 1.60 19.34 14.06
N GLU A 72 1.87 20.33 13.20
CA GLU A 72 0.90 21.36 12.82
C GLU A 72 -0.35 20.76 12.18
N ARG A 73 -0.17 19.81 11.26
CA ARG A 73 -1.29 19.09 10.62
C ARG A 73 -2.10 18.30 11.63
N LEU A 74 -1.44 17.61 12.58
CA LEU A 74 -2.13 16.85 13.63
C LEU A 74 -2.90 17.78 14.58
N MET A 75 -2.30 18.90 14.99
CA MET A 75 -2.96 19.91 15.82
C MET A 75 -4.19 20.49 15.13
N PHE A 76 -4.06 20.86 13.85
CA PHE A 76 -5.18 21.35 13.05
C PHE A 76 -6.31 20.31 12.97
N ALA A 77 -5.97 19.06 12.60
CA ALA A 77 -6.95 17.99 12.48
C ALA A 77 -7.66 17.69 13.81
N THR A 78 -6.92 17.72 14.92
CA THR A 78 -7.48 17.50 16.27
C THR A 78 -8.39 18.66 16.68
N ALA A 79 -7.96 19.90 16.46
CA ALA A 79 -8.75 21.09 16.80
C ALA A 79 -10.06 21.20 16.01
N MET A 80 -10.08 20.68 14.78
CA MET A 80 -11.23 20.74 13.89
C MET A 80 -12.04 19.45 13.81
N LYS A 81 -11.64 18.38 14.53
CA LYS A 81 -12.28 17.06 14.49
C LYS A 81 -13.78 17.11 14.79
N ASP A 82 -14.17 17.91 15.78
CA ASP A 82 -15.57 18.02 16.24
C ASP A 82 -16.31 19.22 15.63
N TRP A 83 -15.79 19.80 14.55
CA TRP A 83 -16.47 20.89 13.87
C TRP A 83 -17.74 20.41 13.18
N THR A 84 -18.83 21.13 13.45
CA THR A 84 -20.13 20.87 12.84
C THR A 84 -20.19 21.38 11.40
N THR A 85 -21.15 20.87 10.63
CA THR A 85 -21.42 21.35 9.26
C THR A 85 -21.68 22.85 9.21
N TYR A 86 -22.34 23.42 10.22
CA TYR A 86 -22.53 24.87 10.33
C TYR A 86 -21.20 25.62 10.42
N LYS A 87 -20.24 25.15 11.23
CA LYS A 87 -18.92 25.80 11.33
C LYS A 87 -18.17 25.71 10.00
N TRP A 88 -18.16 24.54 9.35
CA TRP A 88 -17.54 24.36 8.04
C TRP A 88 -18.20 25.22 6.94
N GLY A 89 -19.52 25.44 7.02
CA GLY A 89 -20.26 26.29 6.09
C GLY A 89 -19.86 27.77 6.12
N ASN A 90 -19.12 28.20 7.15
CA ASN A 90 -18.58 29.55 7.25
C ASN A 90 -17.13 29.66 6.75
N VAL A 91 -16.53 28.56 6.25
CA VAL A 91 -15.15 28.55 5.74
C VAL A 91 -15.17 28.64 4.21
N ILE A 92 -14.40 29.59 3.67
CA ILE A 92 -14.13 29.67 2.23
C ILE A 92 -12.71 29.14 1.99
N PHE A 93 -12.60 28.09 1.18
CA PHE A 93 -11.31 27.54 0.75
C PHE A 93 -10.91 28.14 -0.60
N SER A 94 -9.65 28.54 -0.73
CA SER A 94 -9.07 28.99 -1.99
C SER A 94 -7.70 28.35 -2.18
N ASP A 95 -7.41 27.92 -3.39
CA ASP A 95 -6.08 27.45 -3.81
C ASP A 95 -5.74 28.06 -5.16
N GLN A 96 -4.44 28.11 -5.48
CA GLN A 96 -3.95 28.55 -6.78
C GLN A 96 -3.27 27.38 -7.47
N SER A 97 -3.67 27.11 -8.72
CA SER A 97 -3.04 26.08 -9.55
C SER A 97 -2.40 26.72 -10.78
N THR A 98 -1.22 26.22 -11.14
CA THR A 98 -0.52 26.63 -12.36
C THR A 98 -1.01 25.79 -13.52
N PHE A 99 -1.41 26.44 -14.61
CA PHE A 99 -1.78 25.77 -15.86
C PHE A 99 -0.73 26.06 -16.94
N PRO A 100 -0.24 25.05 -17.66
CA PRO A 100 0.67 25.28 -18.78
C PRO A 100 -0.07 26.03 -19.89
N THR A 101 0.57 27.07 -20.43
CA THR A 101 0.01 27.90 -21.53
C THR A 101 0.46 27.43 -22.91
N ARG A 102 1.28 26.39 -22.99
CA ARG A 102 1.68 25.77 -24.24
C ARG A 102 1.04 24.39 -24.38
N TRP A 103 0.57 24.12 -25.60
CA TRP A 103 -0.10 22.90 -26.05
C TRP A 103 0.82 22.11 -26.99
N ASP A 104 2.11 22.05 -26.67
CA ASP A 104 3.07 21.17 -27.35
C ASP A 104 2.89 19.70 -26.95
#